data_AF-A0A0G2B269-F1
#
_entry.id   AF-A0A0G2B269-F1
#
_cell.length_a   1.000
_cell.length_b   1.000
_cell.length_c   1.000
_cell.angle_alpha   90.00
_cell.angle_beta   90.00
_cell.angle_gamma   90.00
#
_symmetry.space_group_name_H-M   'P 1'
#
loop_
_entity.id
_entity.type
_entity.pdbx_description
1 polymer ?
#
loop_
_entity_poly.entity_id
_entity_poly.type
_entity_poly.pdbx_seq_one_letter_code
_entity_poly.pdbx_strand_id
1 'polypeptide(L)' 'MARMERGMGPEVKLTAEEVERAKENFELLAQRLDELWQKPQLTPAEEKEVNLILNNAIIVQEMLEGKTPEEFREAA' A
#
# COMPACT_ATOMS: atom_id res chain seq x y z
N MET A 1 -12.24 5.89 40.22
CA MET A 1 -11.79 5.20 39.00
C MET A 1 -13.02 4.81 38.20
N ALA A 2 -13.21 5.41 37.02
CA ALA A 2 -14.17 4.94 36.02
C ALA A 2 -13.50 5.06 34.65
N ARG A 3 -13.49 3.94 33.94
CA ARG A 3 -12.77 3.65 32.69
C ARG A 3 -12.99 4.72 31.63
N MET A 4 -11.90 5.10 30.97
CA MET A 4 -11.93 5.83 29.70
C MET A 4 -12.55 4.91 28.63
N GLU A 5 -13.69 5.31 28.06
CA GLU A 5 -14.10 4.84 26.74
C GLU A 5 -13.17 5.50 25.71
N ARG A 6 -12.07 4.83 25.35
CA ARG A 6 -11.37 5.14 24.10
C ARG A 6 -12.22 4.56 22.97
N GLY A 7 -13.23 5.30 22.56
CA GLY A 7 -14.00 5.02 21.36
C GLY A 7 -13.05 5.05 20.16
N MET A 8 -12.95 3.91 19.51
CA MET A 8 -12.16 3.63 18.31
C MET A 8 -12.27 4.78 17.30
N GLY A 9 -11.13 5.19 16.73
CA GLY A 9 -11.11 6.12 15.59
C GLY A 9 -11.98 5.58 14.46
N PRO A 10 -12.50 6.45 13.57
CA PRO A 10 -13.39 6.01 12.51
C PRO A 10 -12.72 4.93 11.66
N GLU A 11 -13.38 3.77 11.48
CA GLU A 11 -12.99 2.80 10.47
C GLU A 11 -12.99 3.51 9.11
N VAL A 12 -11.81 3.88 8.61
CA VAL A 12 -11.67 4.51 7.28
C VAL A 12 -11.85 3.40 6.25
N LYS A 13 -13.11 3.05 5.98
CA LYS A 13 -13.45 2.18 4.85
C LYS A 13 -13.39 3.01 3.58
N LEU A 14 -12.56 2.57 2.63
CA LEU A 14 -12.52 3.15 1.30
C LEU A 14 -13.92 3.11 0.69
N THR A 15 -14.31 4.21 0.05
CA THR A 15 -15.46 4.23 -0.84
C THR A 15 -15.21 3.32 -2.04
N ALA A 16 -16.27 2.91 -2.73
CA ALA A 16 -16.15 2.10 -3.95
C ALA A 16 -15.25 2.79 -5.01
N GLU A 17 -15.33 4.11 -5.11
CA GLU A 17 -14.49 4.90 -6.03
C GLU A 17 -13.01 4.88 -5.62
N GLU A 18 -12.70 5.00 -4.33
CA GLU A 18 -11.33 4.92 -3.82
C GLU A 18 -10.75 3.51 -3.99
N VAL A 19 -11.57 2.47 -3.83
CA VAL A 19 -11.18 1.07 -4.11
C VAL A 19 -10.81 0.89 -5.57
N GLU A 20 -11.63 1.39 -6.50
CA GLU A 20 -11.33 1.26 -7.94
C GLU A 20 -10.06 2.03 -8.32
N ARG A 21 -9.88 3.27 -7.82
CA ARG A 21 -8.63 4.02 -8.04
C ARG A 21 -7.40 3.33 -7.44
N ALA A 22 -7.54 2.69 -6.28
CA ALA A 22 -6.45 1.95 -5.66
C ALA A 22 -6.05 0.73 -6.50
N LYS A 23 -7.01 0.02 -7.10
CA LYS A 23 -6.73 -1.08 -8.04
C LYS A 23 -6.03 -0.61 -9.30
N GLU A 24 -6.50 0.49 -9.91
CA GLU A 24 -5.84 1.08 -11.09
C GLU A 24 -4.37 1.44 -10.78
N ASN A 25 -4.12 2.06 -9.62
CA ASN A 25 -2.76 2.37 -9.19
C ASN A 25 -1.92 1.10 -8.96
N PHE A 26 -2.51 0.05 -8.40
CA PHE A 26 -1.84 -1.24 -8.21
C PHE A 26 -1.44 -1.88 -9.54
N GLU A 27 -2.34 -1.85 -10.54
CA GLU A 27 -2.06 -2.37 -11.88
C GLU A 27 -0.91 -1.61 -12.56
N LEU A 28 -0.87 -0.28 -12.43
CA LEU A 28 0.24 0.55 -12.95
C LEU A 28 1.57 0.21 -12.28
N LEU A 29 1.56 0.02 -10.95
CA LEU A 29 2.75 -0.40 -10.20
C LEU A 29 3.22 -1.79 -10.65
N ALA A 30 2.31 -2.74 -10.85
CA ALA A 30 2.62 -4.08 -11.33
C ALA A 30 3.22 -4.07 -12.75
N GLN A 31 2.64 -3.30 -13.68
CA GLN A 31 3.17 -3.15 -15.04
C GLN A 31 4.59 -2.59 -15.02
N ARG A 32 4.84 -1.54 -14.23
CA ARG A 32 6.18 -0.95 -14.11
C ARG A 32 7.20 -1.93 -13.54
N LEU A 33 6.76 -2.71 -12.56
CA LEU A 33 7.59 -3.71 -11.92
C LEU A 33 7.96 -4.85 -12.89
N ASP A 34 7.01 -5.29 -13.73
CA ASP A 34 7.26 -6.24 -14.81
C ASP A 34 8.30 -5.70 -15.82
N GLU A 35 8.19 -4.43 -16.23
CA GLU A 35 9.19 -3.79 -17.11
C GLU A 35 10.60 -3.82 -16.50
N LEU A 36 10.72 -3.56 -15.20
CA LEU A 36 11.99 -3.60 -14.49
C LEU A 36 12.53 -5.03 -14.39
N TRP A 37 11.68 -6.03 -14.17
CA TRP A 37 12.09 -7.44 -14.10
C TRP A 37 12.59 -8.02 -15.42
N GLN A 38 12.17 -7.46 -16.56
CA GLN A 38 12.70 -7.85 -17.87
C GLN A 38 14.11 -7.33 -18.13
N LYS A 39 14.63 -6.41 -17.30
CA LYS A 39 15.97 -5.87 -17.48
C LYS A 39 17.03 -6.85 -16.95
N PRO A 40 18.14 -7.07 -17.69
CA PRO A 40 19.20 -7.97 -17.25
C PRO A 40 19.96 -7.47 -16.03
N GLN A 41 19.96 -6.17 -15.79
CA GLN A 41 20.56 -5.52 -14.63
C GLN A 41 19.83 -4.21 -14.34
N LEU A 42 19.63 -3.90 -13.07
CA LEU A 42 19.04 -2.64 -12.63
C LEU A 42 20.15 -1.63 -12.32
N THR A 43 19.89 -0.37 -12.60
CA THR A 43 20.67 0.75 -12.08
C THR A 43 20.33 0.97 -10.60
N PRO A 44 21.21 1.62 -9.80
CA PRO A 44 20.89 1.95 -8.41
C PRO A 44 19.59 2.77 -8.24
N ALA A 45 19.24 3.58 -9.25
CA ALA A 45 17.98 4.32 -9.26
C ALA A 45 16.77 3.40 -9.44
N GLU A 46 16.88 2.40 -10.32
CA GLU A 46 15.84 1.41 -10.56
C GLU A 46 15.71 0.40 -9.41
N GLU A 47 16.80 0.02 -8.75
CA GLU A 47 16.74 -0.78 -7.52
C GLU A 47 15.97 -0.03 -6.41
N LYS A 48 16.22 1.27 -6.27
CA LYS A 48 15.44 2.12 -5.36
C LYS A 48 13.97 2.20 -5.79
N GLU A 49 13.71 2.30 -7.09
CA GLU A 49 12.37 2.32 -7.67
C GLU A 49 11.61 1.02 -7.36
N VAL A 50 12.23 -0.15 -7.56
CA VAL A 50 11.64 -1.46 -7.21
C VAL A 50 11.25 -1.50 -5.74
N ASN A 51 12.12 -1.08 -4.83
CA ASN A 51 11.80 -1.03 -3.40
C ASN A 51 10.60 -0.13 -3.09
N LEU A 52 10.51 1.04 -3.75
CA LEU A 52 9.36 1.93 -3.59
C LEU A 52 8.07 1.33 -4.14
N ILE A 53 8.14 0.66 -5.31
CA ILE A 53 6.99 -0.01 -5.91
C ILE A 53 6.47 -1.12 -4.98
N LEU A 54 7.37 -1.97 -4.45
CA LEU A 54 7.00 -3.04 -3.54
C LEU A 54 6.35 -2.52 -2.26
N ASN A 55 6.92 -1.47 -1.64
CA ASN A 55 6.33 -0.86 -0.45
C ASN A 55 4.95 -0.26 -0.73
N ASN A 56 4.78 0.44 -1.86
CA ASN A 56 3.49 1.01 -2.23
C ASN A 56 2.45 -0.07 -2.54
N ALA A 57 2.87 -1.18 -3.17
CA ALA A 57 1.99 -2.31 -3.45
C ALA A 57 1.47 -2.96 -2.16
N ILE A 58 2.31 -3.10 -1.13
CA ILE A 58 1.90 -3.59 0.21
C ILE A 58 0.86 -2.67 0.82
N ILE A 59 1.12 -1.35 0.84
CA ILE A 59 0.17 -0.38 1.40
C ILE A 59 -1.17 -0.44 0.67
N VAL A 60 -1.17 -0.48 -0.66
CA VAL A 60 -2.40 -0.56 -1.44
C VAL A 60 -3.16 -1.87 -1.18
N GLN A 61 -2.45 -3.00 -1.11
CA GLN A 61 -3.07 -4.29 -0.79
C GLN A 61 -3.73 -4.28 0.60
N GLU A 62 -3.03 -3.78 1.61
CA GLU A 62 -3.53 -3.72 2.98
C GLU A 62 -4.71 -2.74 3.12
N MET A 63 -4.70 -1.62 2.40
CA MET A 63 -5.85 -0.72 2.29
C MET A 63 -7.06 -1.41 1.65
N LEU A 64 -6.85 -2.22 0.61
CA LEU A 64 -7.90 -3.01 -0.05
C LEU A 64 -8.43 -4.14 0.86
N GLU A 65 -7.59 -4.70 1.74
CA GLU A 65 -7.97 -5.65 2.78
C GLU A 65 -8.71 -4.99 3.96
N GLY A 66 -8.75 -3.65 3.99
CA GLY A 66 -9.45 -2.87 5.02
C GLY A 66 -8.66 -2.63 6.31
N LYS A 67 -7.34 -2.78 6.27
CA LYS A 67 -6.46 -2.46 7.41
C LYS A 67 -6.30 -0.95 7.58
N THR A 68 -6.16 -0.48 8.83
CA THR A 68 -6.05 0.97 9.15
C THR A 68 -4.60 1.45 9.14
N PRO A 69 -4.33 2.74 8.81
CA PRO A 69 -2.99 3.35 8.75
C PRO A 69 -2.05 3.06 9.93
N GLU A 70 -2.60 2.86 11.13
CA GLU A 70 -1.85 2.47 12.32
C GLU A 70 -1.33 1.02 12.26
N GLU A 71 -2.08 0.07 11.70
CA GLU A 71 -1.67 -1.34 11.55
C GLU A 71 -0.46 -1.48 10.61
N PHE A 72 -0.32 -0.59 9.62
CA PHE A 72 0.83 -0.55 8.71
C PHE A 72 2.15 -0.19 9.40
N ARG A 73 2.11 0.60 10.49
CA ARG A 73 3.32 1.11 11.17
C ARG A 73 3.88 0.15 12.20
N GLU A 74 3.08 -0.82 12.66
CA GLU A 74 3.52 -1.82 13.64
C GLU A 74 4.16 -3.05 12.97
N ALA A 75 3.97 -3.22 11.65
CA ALA A 75 4.49 -4.36 10.89
C ALA A 75 5.83 -4.12 10.15
N ALA A 76 6.32 -2.87 10.11
CA ALA A 76 7.58 -2.46 9.45
C ALA A 76 8.70 -2.16 10.46
#